data_AF-A0A3S2Y344-F1
#
_entry.id   AF-A0A3S2Y344-F1
#
_cell.length_a   1.000
_cell.length_b   1.000
_cell.length_c   1.000
_cell.angle_alpha   90.00
_cell.angle_beta   90.00
_cell.angle_gamma   90.00
#
_symmetry.space_group_name_H-M   'P 1'
#
loop_
_entity.id
_entity.type
_entity.pdbx_description
1 polymer ?
#
loop_
_entity_poly.entity_id
_entity_poly.type
_entity_poly.pdbx_seq_one_letter_code
_entity_poly.pdbx_strand_id
1 'polypeptide(L)' 'MFGSKTQPCRQCGRPIRGYADECPGCGTHKPVPVPASYYLAGAVIAALIIYFASDFNRIVEYFGGRLASLFGGA' A
#
# COMPACT_ATOMS: atom_id res chain seq x y z
N MET A 1 15.87 -4.49 -16.90
CA MET A 1 17.16 -4.15 -16.27
C MET A 1 16.90 -3.67 -14.85
N PHE A 2 16.86 -4.57 -13.86
CA PHE A 2 16.68 -4.17 -12.46
C PHE A 2 18.05 -3.81 -11.88
N GLY A 3 18.42 -2.54 -11.98
CA GLY A 3 19.65 -2.02 -11.39
C GLY A 3 19.62 -2.20 -9.88
N SER A 4 20.45 -3.10 -9.36
CA SER A 4 20.64 -3.34 -7.94
C SER A 4 21.25 -2.09 -7.30
N LYS A 5 20.39 -1.19 -6.81
CA LYS A 5 20.84 -0.04 -6.00
C LYS A 5 21.58 -0.60 -4.79
N THR A 6 22.90 -0.44 -4.78
CA THR A 6 23.70 -0.72 -3.60
C THR A 6 23.46 0.42 -2.62
N GLN A 7 22.89 0.11 -1.46
CA GLN A 7 22.67 1.09 -0.40
C GLN A 7 23.52 0.73 0.81
N PRO A 8 24.23 1.70 1.43
CA PRO A 8 25.00 1.44 2.63
C PRO A 8 24.06 1.19 3.81
N CYS A 9 24.40 0.21 4.64
CA CYS A 9 23.75 0.01 5.93
C CYS A 9 23.95 1.26 6.81
N ARG A 10 22.89 1.81 7.39
CA ARG A 10 22.98 3.00 8.24
C ARG A 10 23.71 2.77 9.57
N GLN A 11 23.82 1.54 10.04
CA GLN A 11 24.50 1.22 11.30
C GLN A 11 26.01 0.98 11.12
N CYS A 12 26.41 0.16 10.15
CA CYS A 12 27.82 -0.23 9.98
C CYS A 12 28.47 0.30 8.70
N GLY A 13 27.73 1.02 7.85
CA GLY A 13 28.23 1.54 6.56
C GLY A 13 28.47 0.49 5.49
N ARG A 14 28.25 -0.81 5.78
CA ARG A 14 28.52 -1.89 4.84
C ARG A 14 27.60 -1.80 3.62
N PRO A 15 28.12 -1.89 2.38
CA PRO A 15 27.30 -1.83 1.19
C PRO A 15 26.42 -3.08 1.07
N ILE A 16 25.11 -2.90 0.97
CA ILE A 16 24.14 -3.97 0.76
C ILE A 16 23.63 -3.87 -0.67
N ARG A 17 23.71 -4.99 -1.41
CA ARG A 17 23.16 -5.09 -2.76
C ARG A 17 21.68 -5.45 -2.67
N GLY A 18 20.81 -4.55 -3.14
CA GLY A 18 19.37 -4.79 -3.21
C GLY A 18 18.65 -4.61 -1.87
N TYR A 19 17.55 -5.34 -1.70
CA TYR A 19 16.78 -5.37 -0.45
C TYR A 19 17.23 -6.59 0.36
N ALA A 20 17.82 -6.35 1.53
CA ALA A 20 18.09 -7.38 2.52
C ALA A 20 17.31 -7.04 3.79
N ASP A 21 16.60 -8.00 4.35
CA ASP A 21 15.84 -7.83 5.60
C ASP A 21 16.77 -7.61 6.80
N GLU A 22 17.99 -8.14 6.72
CA GLU A 22 19.04 -8.01 7.73
C GLU A 22 20.38 -7.61 7.11
N CYS A 23 21.17 -6.83 7.83
CA CYS A 23 22.53 -6.51 7.42
C CYS A 23 23.48 -7.70 7.68
N PRO A 24 24.18 -8.23 6.67
CA PRO A 24 25.14 -9.33 6.84
C PRO A 24 26.42 -8.95 7.61
N GLY A 25 26.58 -7.67 7.99
CA GLY A 25 27.73 -7.20 8.78
C GLY A 25 27.42 -7.07 10.25
N CYS A 26 26.31 -6.42 10.59
CA CYS A 26 25.99 -6.05 11.98
C CYS A 26 24.65 -6.63 12.48
N GLY A 27 23.93 -7.40 11.65
CA GLY A 27 22.66 -8.00 12.04
C GLY A 27 21.48 -7.01 12.11
N THR A 28 21.66 -5.74 11.71
CA THR A 28 20.57 -4.75 11.73
C THR A 28 19.40 -5.18 10.86
N HIS A 29 18.21 -5.27 11.45
CA HIS A 29 16.95 -5.43 10.72
C HIS A 29 16.58 -4.16 9.96
N LYS A 30 16.06 -4.31 8.74
CA LYS A 30 15.72 -3.22 7.81
C LYS A 30 16.85 -2.20 7.68
N PRO A 31 18.03 -2.63 7.19
CA PRO A 31 19.20 -1.77 7.08
C PRO A 31 19.02 -0.61 6.08
N VAL A 32 18.03 -0.73 5.19
CA VAL A 32 17.64 0.28 4.21
C VAL A 32 16.20 0.74 4.52
N PRO A 33 15.99 2.00 4.89
CA PRO A 33 14.66 2.52 5.11
C PRO A 33 13.92 2.70 3.78
N VAL A 34 12.62 2.36 3.79
CA VAL A 34 11.74 2.67 2.66
C VAL A 34 11.60 4.20 2.51
N PRO A 35 11.67 4.74 1.28
CA PRO A 35 11.52 6.17 1.07
C PRO A 35 10.10 6.64 1.42
N ALA A 36 9.97 7.85 1.96
CA ALA A 36 8.70 8.44 2.37
C ALA A 36 7.63 8.46 1.25
N SER A 37 8.06 8.51 -0.02
CA SER A 37 7.20 8.41 -1.19
C SER A 37 6.36 7.13 -1.22
N TYR A 38 6.85 6.03 -0.64
CA TYR A 38 6.11 4.78 -0.57
C TYR A 38 4.88 4.89 0.33
N TYR A 39 4.99 5.60 1.46
CA TYR A 39 3.85 5.84 2.35
C TYR A 39 2.80 6.76 1.71
N LEU A 40 3.25 7.79 0.99
CA LEU A 40 2.34 8.65 0.23
C LEU A 40 1.60 7.87 -0.85
N ALA A 41 2.31 7.02 -1.61
CA ALA A 41 1.68 6.15 -2.61
C ALA A 41 0.66 5.19 -1.96
N GLY A 42 1.02 4.57 -0.83
CA GLY A 42 0.12 3.71 -0.05
C GLY A 42 -1.14 4.45 0.43
N ALA A 43 -0.99 5.68 0.94
CA ALA A 43 -2.12 6.50 1.40
C ALA A 43 -3.06 6.90 0.26
N VAL A 44 -2.51 7.26 -0.92
CA VAL A 44 -3.31 7.59 -2.10
C VAL A 44 -4.09 6.37 -2.59
N ILE A 45 -3.44 5.19 -2.67
CA ILE A 45 -4.10 3.94 -3.07
C ILE A 45 -5.21 3.58 -2.09
N ALA A 46 -4.95 3.66 -0.77
CA ALA A 46 -5.96 3.40 0.25
C ALA A 46 -7.15 4.37 0.15
N ALA A 47 -6.90 5.66 -0.06
CA ALA A 47 -7.95 6.66 -0.23
C ALA A 47 -8.81 6.38 -1.48
N LEU A 48 -8.18 5.97 -2.60
CA LEU A 48 -8.91 5.57 -3.81
C LEU A 48 -9.79 4.34 -3.59
N ILE A 49 -9.30 3.34 -2.84
CA ILE A 49 -10.08 2.14 -2.49
C ILE A 49 -11.28 2.53 -1.62
N ILE A 50 -11.08 3.37 -0.60
CA ILE A 50 -12.18 3.85 0.27
C ILE A 50 -13.19 4.67 -0.51
N TYR A 51 -12.72 5.56 -1.40
CA TYR A 51 -13.58 6.36 -2.27
C TYR A 51 -14.45 5.44 -3.15
N PHE A 52 -13.82 4.48 -3.81
CA PHE A 52 -14.52 3.51 -4.65
C PHE A 52 -15.51 2.64 -3.85
N ALA A 53 -15.12 2.17 -2.67
CA ALA A 53 -16.01 1.43 -1.77
C ALA A 53 -17.20 2.27 -1.28
N SER A 54 -16.99 3.56 -1.02
CA SER A 54 -18.06 4.49 -0.63
C SER A 54 -19.05 4.75 -1.78
N ASP A 55 -18.54 4.85 -3.01
CA ASP A 55 -19.37 4.91 -4.22
C ASP A 55 -20.17 3.62 -4.42
N PHE A 56 -19.58 2.45 -4.15
CA PHE A 56 -20.32 1.19 -4.14
C PHE A 56 -21.43 1.18 -3.08
N ASN A 57 -21.20 1.72 -1.88
CA ASN A 57 -22.24 1.84 -0.87
C ASN A 57 -23.39 2.74 -1.36
N ARG A 58 -23.07 3.85 -2.03
CA ARG A 58 -24.07 4.72 -2.69
C ARG A 58 -24.84 4.02 -3.80
N ILE A 59 -24.17 3.21 -4.61
CA ILE A 59 -24.79 2.42 -5.68
C ILE A 59 -25.71 1.35 -5.08
N VAL A 60 -25.30 0.66 -4.01
CA VAL A 60 -26.13 -0.33 -3.31
C VAL A 60 -27.33 0.32 -2.61
N GLU A 61 -27.19 1.50 -2.03
CA GLU A 61 -28.35 2.25 -1.49
C GLU A 61 -29.28 2.73 -2.60
N TYR A 62 -28.74 3.18 -3.73
CA TYR A 62 -29.53 3.64 -4.88
C TYR A 62 -30.26 2.48 -5.59
N PHE A 63 -29.57 1.35 -5.83
CA PHE A 63 -30.17 0.15 -6.40
C PHE A 63 -31.01 -0.62 -5.39
N GLY A 64 -30.64 -0.63 -4.11
CA GLY A 64 -31.41 -1.23 -3.02
C GLY A 64 -32.73 -0.48 -2.80
N GLY A 65 -32.71 0.85 -2.85
CA GLY A 65 -33.93 1.67 -2.85
C GLY A 65 -34.82 1.41 -4.07
N ARG A 66 -34.24 1.22 -5.27
CA ARG A 66 -34.99 0.90 -6.49
C ARG A 66 -35.50 -0.54 -6.56
N LEU A 67 -34.73 -1.53 -6.09
CA LEU A 67 -35.13 -2.93 -6.01
C LEU A 67 -36.18 -3.15 -4.91
N ALA A 68 -36.06 -2.47 -3.77
CA ALA A 68 -37.09 -2.46 -2.74
C ALA A 68 -38.42 -1.85 -3.24
N SER A 69 -38.39 -0.82 -4.09
CA SER A 69 -39.59 -0.28 -4.73
C SER A 69 -40.16 -1.15 -5.87
N LEU A 70 -39.36 -2.05 -6.47
CA LEU A 70 -39.79 -2.97 -7.53
C LEU A 70 -40.29 -4.33 -7.00
N PHE A 71 -39.81 -4.76 -5.83
CA PHE A 71 -40.21 -6.03 -5.20
C PHE A 71 -40.98 -5.89 -3.88
N GLY A 72 -41.09 -4.68 -3.29
CA GLY A 72 -41.85 -4.40 -2.07
C GLY A 72 -43.31 -3.97 -2.31
N GLY A 73 -43.81 -4.16 -3.53
CA GLY A 73 -45.21 -3.97 -3.91
C GLY A 73 -45.85 -5.28 -4.32
N ALA A 74 -46.01 -6.20 -3.38
CA ALA A 74 -46.91 -7.36 -3.45
C ALA A 74 -47.28 -7.79 -2.03
#